data_AF-A0A934ILE3-F1
#
_entry.id   AF-A0A934ILE3-F1
#
_cell.length_a   1.000
_cell.length_b   1.000
_cell.length_c   1.000
_cell.angle_alpha   90.00
_cell.angle_beta   90.00
_cell.angle_gamma   90.00
#
_symmetry.space_group_name_H-M   'P 1'
#
loop_
_entity.id
_entity.type
_entity.pdbx_description
1 polymer ?
#
loop_
_entity_poly.entity_id
_entity_poly.type
_entity_poly.pdbx_seq_one_letter_code
_entity_poly.pdbx_strand_id
1 'polypeptide(L)'
;MQLRSAPPRAVNPYPDRWDAVVAFEYLSPLSLIRPVNNLLDRLGEDGDYVLQHDFDCAVTIDGERRMLSAPRGLVTDLTSVPVLLRFFVGRVGPWLEAAIIHDYLYVAWSFLPGHGPRAPDRLFADRVMLLAMEAAGVRAWRRLGIYWGLRLFGAGAYARADPDRAFADLGDPTLKTAFVVPRAGQ
;
A
#
# COMPACT_ATOMS: atom_id res chain seq x y z
N MET A 1 18.41 -5.80 -2.98
CA MET A 1 17.23 -5.81 -2.11
C MET A 1 16.83 -7.24 -1.78
N GLN A 2 17.18 -7.68 -0.58
CA GLN A 2 16.62 -8.88 0.03
C GLN A 2 15.16 -8.62 0.41
N LEU A 3 14.30 -9.59 0.13
CA LEU A 3 12.86 -9.52 0.42
C LEU A 3 12.50 -10.47 1.56
N ARG A 4 11.36 -10.21 2.19
CA ARG A 4 10.83 -10.94 3.33
C ARG A 4 9.34 -11.19 3.13
N SER A 5 8.88 -12.33 3.60
CA SER A 5 7.48 -12.78 3.49
C SER A 5 6.54 -12.17 4.53
N ALA A 6 7.08 -11.48 5.54
CA ALA A 6 6.34 -10.91 6.65
C ALA A 6 7.01 -9.63 7.19
N PRO A 7 6.22 -8.72 7.79
CA PRO A 7 6.75 -7.51 8.39
C PRO A 7 7.55 -7.80 9.67
N PRO A 8 8.39 -6.85 10.13
CA PRO A 8 9.10 -6.98 11.41
C PRO A 8 8.19 -7.22 12.62
N ARG A 9 6.95 -6.71 12.55
CA ARG A 9 5.89 -6.94 13.53
C ARG A 9 4.58 -7.20 12.78
N ALA A 10 4.11 -8.44 12.79
CA ALA A 10 2.83 -8.79 12.20
C ALA A 10 1.70 -8.52 13.23
N VAL A 11 0.81 -7.60 12.88
CA VAL A 11 -0.44 -7.34 13.60
C VAL A 11 -1.56 -7.52 12.59
N ASN A 12 -2.67 -8.18 13.00
CA ASN A 12 -3.84 -8.29 12.15
C ASN A 12 -4.50 -6.90 12.00
N PRO A 13 -4.54 -6.31 10.79
CA PRO A 13 -5.15 -5.01 10.59
C PRO A 13 -6.66 -5.08 10.34
N TYR A 14 -7.21 -6.28 10.13
CA TYR A 14 -8.62 -6.45 9.80
C TYR A 14 -9.47 -6.56 11.08
N PRO A 15 -10.60 -5.85 11.15
CA PRO A 15 -11.59 -6.11 12.18
C PRO A 15 -12.21 -7.50 11.99
N ASP A 16 -12.51 -8.21 13.09
CA ASP A 16 -13.16 -9.52 13.05
C ASP A 16 -14.55 -9.44 12.39
N ARG A 17 -15.28 -8.37 12.70
CA ARG A 17 -16.59 -8.00 12.14
C ARG A 17 -16.68 -6.48 12.09
N TRP A 18 -17.38 -5.97 11.08
CA TRP A 18 -17.60 -4.55 10.90
C TRP A 18 -18.81 -4.29 10.00
N ASP A 19 -19.58 -3.25 10.29
CA ASP A 19 -20.73 -2.83 9.47
C ASP A 19 -20.38 -1.56 8.66
N ALA A 20 -19.72 -0.61 9.31
CA ALA A 20 -19.35 0.68 8.74
C ALA A 20 -17.92 1.10 9.09
N VAL A 21 -17.20 1.59 8.08
CA VAL A 21 -16.00 2.40 8.26
C VAL A 21 -16.41 3.82 7.86
N VAL A 22 -16.27 4.78 8.77
CA VAL A 22 -16.92 6.10 8.64
C VAL A 22 -15.95 7.27 8.63
N ALA A 23 -14.73 7.09 9.12
CA ALA A 23 -13.72 8.15 9.14
C ALA A 23 -12.31 7.57 9.00
N PHE A 24 -11.41 8.40 8.49
CA PHE A 24 -10.00 8.11 8.29
C PHE A 24 -9.17 9.35 8.60
N GLU A 25 -8.00 9.17 9.22
CA GLU A 25 -7.06 10.25 9.53
C GLU A 25 -5.61 9.74 9.40
N TYR A 26 -4.75 10.49 8.71
CA TYR A 26 -3.31 10.22 8.67
C TYR A 26 -2.66 10.72 9.97
N LEU A 27 -1.86 9.87 10.62
CA LEU A 27 -1.22 10.18 11.91
C LEU A 27 0.28 10.42 11.81
N SER A 28 0.95 9.82 10.83
CA SER A 28 2.38 10.00 10.60
C SER A 28 2.67 10.53 9.20
N PRO A 29 3.82 11.22 8.98
CA PRO A 29 4.22 11.62 7.63
C PRO A 29 4.71 10.41 6.83
N LEU A 30 4.43 10.42 5.53
CA LEU A 30 4.94 9.42 4.61
C LEU A 30 6.46 9.55 4.41
N SER A 31 7.19 8.45 4.52
CA SER A 31 8.62 8.37 4.21
C SER A 31 8.94 7.15 3.35
N LEU A 32 9.51 7.40 2.16
CA LEU A 32 9.74 6.38 1.13
C LEU A 32 11.21 6.37 0.69
N ILE A 33 11.73 5.15 0.50
CA ILE A 33 12.99 4.89 -0.21
C ILE A 33 12.64 4.47 -1.64
N ARG A 34 13.28 5.09 -2.62
CA ARG A 34 13.25 4.65 -4.01
C ARG A 34 14.57 3.93 -4.33
N PRO A 35 14.58 2.61 -4.56
CA PRO A 35 15.79 1.87 -4.93
C PRO A 35 16.36 2.34 -6.27
N VAL A 36 17.69 2.26 -6.42
CA VAL A 36 18.40 2.59 -7.67
C VAL A 36 18.08 1.56 -8.76
N ASN A 37 17.79 2.04 -9.99
CA ASN A 37 17.24 1.28 -11.12
C ASN A 37 17.93 -0.07 -11.47
N ASN A 38 19.20 -0.29 -11.13
CA ASN A 38 19.91 -1.54 -11.46
C ASN A 38 19.50 -2.76 -10.60
N LEU A 39 18.46 -2.61 -9.77
CA LEU A 39 17.85 -3.69 -8.98
C LEU A 39 16.43 -4.06 -9.47
N LEU A 40 15.92 -3.36 -10.50
CA LEU A 40 14.54 -3.48 -11.01
C LEU A 40 14.26 -4.77 -11.79
N ASP A 41 15.28 -5.44 -12.33
CA ASP A 41 15.13 -6.71 -13.06
C ASP A 41 14.49 -7.83 -12.21
N ARG A 42 14.41 -7.64 -10.88
CA ARG A 42 13.80 -8.61 -9.96
C ARG A 42 12.40 -8.24 -9.48
N LEU A 43 11.87 -7.05 -9.80
CA LEU A 43 10.60 -6.62 -9.22
C LEU A 43 9.55 -6.01 -10.17
N GLY A 44 9.91 -5.57 -11.38
CA GLY A 44 8.95 -5.07 -12.37
C GLY A 44 9.47 -3.82 -13.08
N GLU A 45 8.95 -3.53 -14.27
CA GLU A 45 9.42 -2.44 -15.14
C GLU A 45 9.18 -1.01 -14.57
N ASP A 46 8.36 -0.87 -13.53
CA ASP A 46 7.96 0.42 -12.97
C ASP A 46 8.41 0.54 -11.51
N GLY A 47 9.32 1.48 -11.22
CA GLY A 47 10.07 1.54 -9.96
C GLY A 47 9.25 1.50 -8.66
N ASP A 48 9.53 0.47 -7.87
CA ASP A 48 8.95 0.25 -6.55
C ASP A 48 9.42 1.29 -5.52
N TYR A 49 8.59 1.52 -4.52
CA TYR A 49 8.97 2.28 -3.32
C TYR A 49 8.94 1.37 -2.10
N VAL A 50 9.78 1.68 -1.13
CA VAL A 50 9.85 0.97 0.15
C VAL A 50 9.52 1.93 1.28
N LEU A 51 8.57 1.57 2.15
CA LEU A 51 8.30 2.36 3.36
C LEU A 51 9.53 2.36 4.28
N GLN A 52 10.06 3.55 4.58
CA GLN A 52 11.22 3.69 5.47
C GLN A 52 10.84 3.56 6.95
N HIS A 53 9.66 4.08 7.30
CA HIS A 53 9.09 4.07 8.64
C HIS A 53 7.69 3.49 8.61
N ASP A 54 7.19 3.07 9.78
CA ASP A 54 5.80 2.66 9.90
C ASP A 54 4.90 3.85 9.54
N PHE A 55 3.89 3.60 8.71
CA PHE A 55 2.95 4.60 8.25
C PHE A 55 1.61 4.41 8.97
N ASP A 56 1.32 5.35 9.87
CA ASP A 56 0.26 5.24 10.86
C ASP A 56 -0.96 6.06 10.42
N CYS A 57 -2.13 5.45 10.52
CA CYS A 57 -3.41 6.10 10.35
C CYS A 57 -4.41 5.65 11.43
N ALA A 58 -5.48 6.43 11.60
CA ALA A 58 -6.64 6.04 12.38
C ALA A 58 -7.82 5.79 11.46
N VAL A 59 -8.55 4.71 11.74
CA VAL A 59 -9.82 4.37 11.11
C VAL A 59 -10.91 4.32 12.18
N THR A 60 -12.08 4.89 11.89
CA THR A 60 -13.25 4.75 12.78
C THR A 60 -14.16 3.67 12.21
N ILE A 61 -14.31 2.57 12.95
CA ILE A 61 -15.08 1.38 12.59
C ILE A 61 -16.19 1.23 13.61
N ASP A 62 -17.45 1.26 13.17
CA ASP A 62 -18.64 1.13 14.04
C ASP A 62 -18.62 2.09 15.26
N GLY A 63 -18.08 3.29 15.08
CA GLY A 63 -17.96 4.32 16.11
C GLY A 63 -16.68 4.23 16.97
N GLU A 64 -15.88 3.18 16.83
CA GLU A 64 -14.61 3.02 17.54
C GLU A 64 -13.43 3.44 16.68
N ARG A 65 -12.59 4.35 17.21
CA ARG A 65 -11.33 4.74 16.56
C ARG A 65 -10.25 3.69 16.83
N ARG A 66 -9.67 3.14 15.78
CA ARG A 66 -8.59 2.14 15.83
C ARG A 66 -7.39 2.62 15.05
N MET A 67 -6.19 2.30 15.54
CA MET A 67 -4.93 2.58 14.86
C MET A 67 -4.62 1.46 13.86
N LEU A 68 -4.18 1.85 12.67
CA LEU A 68 -3.72 0.97 11.61
C LEU A 68 -2.32 1.45 11.19
N SER A 69 -1.35 0.54 11.21
CA SER A 69 0.05 0.84 10.91
C SER A 69 0.51 -0.03 9.75
N ALA A 70 0.78 0.59 8.59
CA ALA A 70 1.48 -0.09 7.52
C ALA A 70 2.97 -0.19 7.90
N PRO A 71 3.53 -1.40 8.04
CA PRO A 71 4.86 -1.56 8.62
C PRO A 71 5.95 -1.17 7.63
N ARG A 72 7.02 -0.60 8.17
CA ARG A 72 8.24 -0.29 7.43
C ARG A 72 8.77 -1.51 6.69
N GLY A 73 9.39 -1.26 5.56
CA GLY A 73 9.85 -2.28 4.63
C GLY A 73 8.78 -2.68 3.62
N LEU A 74 7.51 -2.27 3.76
CA LEU A 74 6.49 -2.57 2.74
C LEU A 74 6.99 -2.10 1.37
N VAL A 75 7.02 -3.04 0.42
CA VAL A 75 7.25 -2.77 -0.99
C VAL A 75 5.91 -2.45 -1.61
N THR A 76 5.77 -1.24 -2.14
CA THR A 76 4.56 -0.79 -2.82
C THR A 76 4.93 -0.49 -4.26
N ASP A 77 4.36 -1.27 -5.16
CA ASP A 77 4.33 -0.93 -6.57
C ASP A 77 3.11 -0.02 -6.76
N LEU A 78 3.33 1.30 -6.75
CA LEU A 78 2.27 2.30 -6.99
C LEU A 78 1.60 2.17 -8.38
N THR A 79 1.88 1.07 -9.09
CA THR A 79 1.52 0.66 -10.43
C THR A 79 0.68 -0.63 -10.49
N SER A 80 0.48 -1.39 -9.40
CA SER A 80 -0.46 -2.54 -9.35
C SER A 80 -1.93 -2.12 -9.48
N VAL A 81 -2.19 -0.81 -9.49
CA VAL A 81 -3.39 -0.19 -10.02
C VAL A 81 -3.76 -0.83 -11.38
N PRO A 82 -4.95 -1.47 -11.51
CA PRO A 82 -5.43 -2.06 -12.76
C PRO A 82 -5.21 -1.13 -13.95
N VAL A 83 -4.84 -1.65 -15.11
CA VAL A 83 -4.48 -0.87 -16.31
C VAL A 83 -5.50 0.23 -16.65
N LEU A 84 -6.80 -0.02 -16.39
CA LEU A 84 -7.89 0.95 -16.54
C LEU A 84 -7.81 2.17 -15.61
N LEU A 85 -7.27 2.01 -14.40
CA LEU A 85 -7.09 3.09 -13.42
C LEU A 85 -5.78 3.87 -13.65
N ARG A 86 -4.84 3.35 -14.45
CA ARG A 86 -3.60 4.08 -14.85
C ARG A 86 -3.89 5.35 -15.64
N PHE A 87 -5.01 5.42 -16.36
CA PHE A 87 -5.45 6.63 -17.08
C PHE A 87 -5.83 7.78 -16.13
N PHE A 88 -6.29 7.46 -14.92
CA PHE A 88 -6.80 8.43 -13.95
C PHE A 88 -5.81 8.77 -12.85
N VAL A 89 -4.65 8.15 -12.79
CA VAL A 89 -3.74 8.18 -11.63
C VAL A 89 -2.36 8.55 -12.15
N GLY A 90 -2.00 9.83 -12.08
CA GLY A 90 -0.58 10.20 -12.21
C GLY A 90 0.23 9.44 -11.15
N ARG A 91 1.49 9.10 -11.44
CA ARG A 91 2.35 8.31 -10.53
C ARG A 91 2.55 8.94 -9.14
N VAL A 92 2.35 10.25 -9.04
CA VAL A 92 2.42 11.04 -7.81
C VAL A 92 1.17 11.92 -7.76
N GLY A 93 0.42 11.85 -6.67
CA GLY A 93 -0.80 12.61 -6.48
C GLY A 93 -1.39 12.39 -5.08
N PRO A 94 -2.49 13.09 -4.74
CA PRO A 94 -3.10 13.04 -3.40
C PRO A 94 -3.61 11.65 -2.99
N TRP A 95 -3.67 10.67 -3.90
CA TRP A 95 -4.05 9.28 -3.57
C TRP A 95 -2.86 8.39 -3.19
N LEU A 96 -1.62 8.89 -3.24
CA LEU A 96 -0.42 8.10 -2.97
C LEU A 96 -0.46 7.43 -1.60
N GLU A 97 -0.68 8.22 -0.55
CA GLU A 97 -0.76 7.73 0.82
C GLU A 97 -1.90 6.71 1.01
N ALA A 98 -3.04 6.95 0.35
CA ALA A 98 -4.17 6.03 0.37
C ALA A 98 -3.85 4.69 -0.31
N ALA A 99 -3.11 4.72 -1.43
CA ALA A 99 -2.69 3.51 -2.15
C ALA A 99 -1.75 2.65 -1.31
N ILE A 100 -0.83 3.25 -0.56
CA ILE A 100 0.12 2.51 0.30
C ILE A 100 -0.60 1.73 1.41
N ILE A 101 -1.58 2.36 2.06
CA ILE A 101 -2.41 1.68 3.07
C ILE A 101 -3.23 0.55 2.42
N HIS A 102 -3.73 0.77 1.20
CA HIS A 102 -4.48 -0.24 0.44
C HIS A 102 -3.60 -1.44 0.08
N ASP A 103 -2.40 -1.22 -0.46
CA ASP A 103 -1.44 -2.28 -0.81
C ASP A 103 -1.09 -3.12 0.41
N TYR A 104 -0.80 -2.47 1.55
CA TYR A 104 -0.57 -3.15 2.81
C TYR A 104 -1.76 -4.05 3.20
N LEU A 105 -2.98 -3.50 3.17
CA LEU A 105 -4.19 -4.26 3.45
C LEU A 105 -4.49 -5.32 2.38
N TYR A 106 -3.90 -5.24 1.19
CA TYR A 106 -4.08 -6.23 0.15
C TYR A 106 -3.18 -7.45 0.34
N VAL A 107 -2.01 -7.26 0.94
CA VAL A 107 -1.08 -8.34 1.30
C VAL A 107 -1.25 -8.81 2.75
N ALA A 108 -1.99 -8.08 3.60
CA ALA A 108 -1.96 -8.35 5.04
C ALA A 108 -2.45 -9.74 5.45
N TRP A 109 -3.35 -10.34 4.68
CA TRP A 109 -3.84 -11.69 4.97
C TRP A 109 -2.76 -12.76 4.79
N SER A 110 -1.76 -12.53 3.93
CA SER A 110 -0.80 -13.57 3.52
C SER A 110 0.24 -13.88 4.59
N PHE A 111 0.50 -12.96 5.51
CA PHE A 111 1.41 -13.15 6.65
C PHE A 111 0.70 -13.44 7.98
N LEU A 112 -0.63 -13.58 7.97
CA LEU A 112 -1.41 -13.92 9.16
C LEU A 112 -1.60 -15.45 9.25
N PRO A 113 -1.16 -16.10 10.35
CA PRO A 113 -1.28 -17.56 10.49
C PRO A 113 -2.73 -18.03 10.40
N GLY A 114 -3.00 -19.00 9.52
CA GLY A 114 -4.33 -19.58 9.33
C GLY A 114 -5.35 -18.64 8.66
N HIS A 115 -4.90 -17.49 8.15
CA HIS A 115 -5.73 -16.54 7.43
C HIS A 115 -5.56 -16.73 5.92
N GLY A 116 -6.62 -16.44 5.17
CA GLY A 116 -6.61 -16.52 3.70
C GLY A 116 -7.27 -15.28 3.10
N PRO A 117 -7.33 -15.17 1.77
CA PRO A 117 -7.97 -14.05 1.12
C PRO A 117 -9.49 -14.13 1.35
N ARG A 118 -10.03 -13.22 2.17
CA ARG A 118 -11.47 -13.12 2.43
C ARG A 118 -12.08 -11.89 1.75
N ALA A 119 -13.32 -12.03 1.27
CA ALA A 119 -14.06 -10.93 0.65
C ALA A 119 -14.33 -9.73 1.60
N PRO A 120 -14.63 -9.93 2.90
CA PRO A 120 -14.78 -8.83 3.86
C PRO A 120 -13.50 -8.01 4.05
N ASP A 121 -12.33 -8.65 4.06
CA ASP A 121 -11.03 -7.99 4.22
C ASP A 121 -10.70 -7.12 3.01
N ARG A 122 -10.96 -7.63 1.80
CA ARG A 122 -10.84 -6.85 0.57
C ARG A 122 -11.80 -5.66 0.56
N LEU A 123 -13.06 -5.87 0.94
CA LEU A 123 -14.04 -4.79 1.02
C LEU A 123 -13.62 -3.73 2.05
N PHE A 124 -13.04 -4.16 3.17
CA PHE A 124 -12.49 -3.28 4.18
C PHE A 124 -11.35 -2.43 3.58
N ALA A 125 -10.38 -3.05 2.90
CA ALA A 125 -9.30 -2.35 2.20
C ALA A 125 -9.83 -1.31 1.20
N ASP A 126 -10.79 -1.69 0.34
CA ASP A 126 -11.39 -0.80 -0.66
C ASP A 126 -12.08 0.41 0.01
N ARG A 127 -12.80 0.21 1.13
CA ARG A 127 -13.45 1.30 1.88
C ARG A 127 -12.45 2.20 2.58
N VAL A 128 -11.41 1.63 3.20
CA VAL A 128 -10.32 2.40 3.82
C VAL A 128 -9.66 3.30 2.77
N MET A 129 -9.37 2.79 1.57
CA MET A 129 -8.80 3.60 0.50
C MET A 129 -9.73 4.76 0.06
N LEU A 130 -11.03 4.51 -0.03
CA LEU A 130 -12.01 5.56 -0.37
C LEU A 130 -12.00 6.72 0.64
N LEU A 131 -11.94 6.41 1.93
CA LEU A 131 -11.89 7.40 3.02
C LEU A 131 -10.51 8.06 3.11
N ALA A 132 -9.43 7.32 2.90
CA ALA A 132 -8.07 7.85 2.87
C ALA A 132 -7.88 8.85 1.72
N MET A 133 -8.44 8.57 0.55
CA MET A 133 -8.49 9.52 -0.58
C MET A 133 -9.33 10.77 -0.25
N GLU A 134 -10.43 10.62 0.49
CA GLU A 134 -11.23 11.75 0.96
C GLU A 134 -10.46 12.65 1.93
N ALA A 135 -9.79 12.05 2.91
CA ALA A 135 -8.93 12.76 3.86
C ALA A 135 -7.78 13.51 3.15
N ALA A 136 -7.26 12.95 2.05
CA ALA A 136 -6.25 13.58 1.21
C ALA A 136 -6.81 14.61 0.19
N GLY A 137 -8.11 14.93 0.24
CA GLY A 137 -8.73 15.95 -0.60
C GLY A 137 -8.98 15.52 -2.06
N VAL A 138 -9.00 14.22 -2.35
CA VAL A 138 -9.32 13.72 -3.70
C VAL A 138 -10.81 13.96 -4.00
N ARG A 139 -11.08 14.59 -5.15
CA ARG A 139 -12.45 14.91 -5.61
C ARG A 139 -13.33 13.66 -5.63
N ALA A 140 -14.59 13.82 -5.20
CA ALA A 140 -15.56 12.72 -5.03
C ALA A 140 -15.69 11.80 -6.25
N TRP A 141 -15.86 12.34 -7.46
CA TRP A 141 -16.00 11.53 -8.67
C TRP A 141 -14.77 10.67 -8.96
N ARG A 142 -13.56 11.18 -8.66
CA ARG A 142 -12.30 10.46 -8.91
C ARG A 142 -12.10 9.33 -7.91
N ARG A 143 -12.31 9.59 -6.62
CA ARG A 143 -12.21 8.56 -5.57
C ARG A 143 -13.27 7.47 -5.73
N LEU A 144 -14.50 7.83 -6.14
CA LEU A 144 -15.55 6.85 -6.45
C LEU A 144 -15.19 6.00 -7.67
N GLY A 145 -14.65 6.61 -8.73
CA GLY A 145 -14.17 5.87 -9.92
C GLY A 145 -13.10 4.84 -9.56
N ILE A 146 -12.12 5.24 -8.74
CA ILE A 146 -11.08 4.33 -8.23
C ILE A 146 -11.70 3.20 -7.39
N TYR A 147 -12.55 3.55 -6.42
CA TYR A 147 -13.24 2.58 -5.58
C TYR A 147 -14.00 1.53 -6.40
N TRP A 148 -14.83 1.94 -7.37
CA TRP A 148 -15.55 1.02 -8.23
C TRP A 148 -14.63 0.17 -9.11
N GLY A 149 -13.52 0.73 -9.60
CA GLY A 149 -12.49 -0.03 -10.31
C GLY A 149 -11.90 -1.16 -9.46
N LEU A 150 -11.58 -0.90 -8.20
CA LEU A 150 -11.10 -1.91 -7.26
C LEU A 150 -12.16 -2.97 -6.94
N ARG A 151 -13.43 -2.54 -6.78
CA ARG A 151 -14.56 -3.47 -6.55
C ARG A 151 -14.69 -4.51 -7.66
N LEU A 152 -14.59 -4.05 -8.92
CA LEU A 152 -14.81 -4.86 -10.12
C LEU A 152 -13.60 -5.71 -10.51
N PHE A 153 -12.38 -5.17 -10.40
CA PHE A 153 -11.17 -5.79 -10.96
C PHE A 153 -10.15 -6.24 -9.90
N GLY A 154 -10.27 -5.79 -8.65
CA GLY A 154 -9.26 -6.03 -7.61
C GLY A 154 -9.25 -7.44 -7.01
N ALA A 155 -10.27 -8.27 -7.24
CA ALA A 155 -10.39 -9.59 -6.60
C ALA A 155 -9.26 -10.56 -7.03
N GLY A 156 -8.87 -10.52 -8.30
CA GLY A 156 -7.83 -11.41 -8.83
C GLY A 156 -6.42 -11.03 -8.37
N ALA A 157 -6.14 -9.75 -8.17
CA ALA A 157 -4.88 -9.28 -7.61
C ALA A 157 -4.80 -9.62 -6.12
N TYR A 158 -5.89 -9.37 -5.37
CA TYR A 158 -5.98 -9.71 -3.94
C TYR A 158 -5.73 -11.19 -3.66
N ALA A 159 -6.32 -12.09 -4.45
CA ALA A 159 -6.17 -13.53 -4.26
C ALA A 159 -4.79 -14.08 -4.66
N ARG A 160 -4.01 -13.33 -5.45
CA ARG A 160 -2.68 -13.74 -5.94
C ARG A 160 -1.54 -12.92 -5.33
N ALA A 161 -1.82 -12.16 -4.28
CA ALA A 161 -0.82 -11.39 -3.58
C ALA A 161 0.35 -12.29 -3.16
N ASP A 162 1.56 -11.92 -3.55
CA ASP A 162 2.78 -12.69 -3.27
C ASP A 162 3.41 -12.18 -1.96
N PRO A 163 3.33 -12.95 -0.86
CA PRO A 163 3.89 -12.55 0.42
C PRO A 163 5.40 -12.32 0.34
N ASP A 164 6.12 -13.14 -0.44
CA ASP A 164 7.59 -13.19 -0.44
C ASP A 164 8.21 -11.91 -0.98
N ARG A 165 7.40 -11.06 -1.61
CA ARG A 165 7.80 -9.79 -2.22
C ARG A 165 7.19 -8.56 -1.56
N ALA A 166 6.36 -8.76 -0.53
CA ALA A 166 5.64 -7.68 0.14
C ALA A 166 6.53 -6.79 1.01
N PHE A 167 7.65 -7.32 1.52
CA PHE A 167 8.55 -6.56 2.40
C PHE A 167 10.00 -6.63 1.95
N ALA A 168 10.69 -5.50 2.00
CA ALA A 168 12.13 -5.36 1.84
C ALA A 168 12.85 -5.40 3.18
N ASP A 169 14.05 -5.96 3.18
CA ASP A 169 14.96 -5.87 4.31
C ASP A 169 15.64 -4.49 4.34
N LEU A 170 15.18 -3.61 5.24
CA LEU A 170 15.78 -2.27 5.45
C LEU A 170 17.24 -2.32 5.94
N GLY A 171 17.73 -3.48 6.40
CA GLY A 171 19.13 -3.70 6.71
C GLY A 171 20.02 -3.83 5.47
N ASP A 172 19.44 -4.11 4.30
CA ASP A 172 20.16 -4.31 3.05
C ASP A 172 20.93 -3.03 2.66
N PRO A 173 22.26 -3.10 2.50
CA PRO A 173 23.08 -1.94 2.14
C PRO A 173 22.66 -1.31 0.80
N THR A 174 22.04 -2.06 -0.10
CA THR A 174 21.55 -1.55 -1.39
C THR A 174 20.47 -0.49 -1.26
N LEU A 175 19.74 -0.45 -0.14
CA LEU A 175 18.73 0.59 0.16
C LEU A 175 19.34 1.87 0.73
N LYS A 176 20.59 1.83 1.18
CA LYS A 176 21.32 2.96 1.76
C LYS A 176 22.16 3.72 0.72
N THR A 177 22.33 3.15 -0.47
CA THR A 177 23.08 3.78 -1.56
C THR A 177 22.25 4.93 -2.13
N ALA A 178 22.73 6.16 -1.94
CA ALA A 178 22.11 7.33 -2.55
C ALA A 178 22.07 7.18 -4.08
N PHE A 179 20.93 7.53 -4.68
CA PHE A 179 20.82 7.62 -6.14
C PHE A 179 21.65 8.81 -6.64
N VAL A 180 22.87 8.54 -7.09
CA VAL A 180 23.72 9.54 -7.74
C VAL A 180 23.30 9.62 -9.20
N VAL A 181 22.60 10.67 -9.58
CA VAL A 181 22.38 11.01 -11.00
C VAL A 181 23.68 11.61 -11.51
N PRO A 182 24.41 10.95 -12.43
CA PRO A 182 25.57 11.57 -13.04
C PRO A 182 25.09 12.84 -13.76
N ARG A 183 25.71 13.99 -13.47
CA ARG A 183 25.50 15.18 -14.31
C ARG A 183 26.07 14.85 -15.70
N ALA A 184 25.25 14.99 -16.73
CA ALA A 184 25.72 14.85 -18.10
C ALA A 184 26.79 15.92 -18.39
N GLY A 185 28.01 15.47 -18.69
CA GLY A 185 29.08 16.28 -19.28
C GLY A 185 29.82 17.24 -18.33
N GLN A 186 31.09 16.94 -18.08
CA GLN A 186 32.16 17.91 -18.31
C GLN A 186 32.90 17.45 -19.56
#